data_AF-A0A9X6ADV0-F1
#
_entry.id   AF-A0A9X6ADV0-F1
#
_cell.length_a   1.000
_cell.length_b   1.000
_cell.length_c   1.000
_cell.angle_alpha   90.00
_cell.angle_beta   90.00
_cell.angle_gamma   90.00
#
_symmetry.space_group_name_H-M   'P 1'
#
loop_
_entity.id
_entity.type
_entity.pdbx_description
1 polymer ?
#
loop_
_entity_poly.entity_id
_entity_poly.type
_entity_poly.pdbx_seq_one_letter_code
_entity_poly.pdbx_strand_id
1 'polypeptide(L)'
;SAGTWVGTWSASPAGAEPGTETNGMAGRSLRNVVHTDVGGTEARITLSNLYGQQPLNITHASIAVAAAENDAAAVADTMRRLTFSGSTAVFVPAGAQIMSDAVRVRVPRDSDVLVTTYSPTPSGPVTYHAHARQISYAAQGDRTEDVTATAYTEQTPHWRYPTALDVLSDESVGTVVA
;
A
#
# COMPACT_ATOMS: atom_id res chain seq x y z
N SER A 1 -11.07 -25.11 -7.27
CA SER A 1 -10.30 -24.96 -6.02
C SER A 1 -10.64 -23.60 -5.44
N ALA A 2 -10.82 -23.46 -4.12
CA ALA A 2 -10.76 -22.12 -3.52
C ALA A 2 -9.26 -21.81 -3.32
N GLY A 3 -8.79 -20.66 -3.79
CA GLY A 3 -7.37 -20.28 -3.71
C GLY A 3 -6.85 -20.21 -2.26
N THR A 4 -5.53 -20.10 -2.10
CA THR A 4 -4.85 -19.92 -0.81
C THR A 4 -4.31 -18.50 -0.69
N TRP A 5 -4.45 -17.87 0.47
CA TRP A 5 -3.83 -16.58 0.74
C TRP A 5 -2.31 -16.76 0.90
N VAL A 6 -1.55 -16.05 0.08
CA VAL A 6 -0.08 -16.07 0.08
C VAL A 6 0.42 -14.63 0.21
N GLY A 7 1.36 -14.39 1.12
CA GLY A 7 2.07 -13.11 1.19
C GLY A 7 3.01 -13.00 -0.01
N THR A 8 2.71 -12.09 -0.94
CA THR A 8 3.54 -11.87 -2.14
C THR A 8 4.56 -10.75 -1.96
N TRP A 9 4.38 -9.91 -0.95
CA TRP A 9 5.33 -8.88 -0.56
C TRP A 9 5.11 -8.54 0.93
N SER A 10 6.21 -8.23 1.63
CA SER A 10 6.15 -7.67 2.98
C SER A 10 7.37 -6.82 3.28
N ALA A 11 7.20 -5.87 4.21
CA ALA A 11 8.27 -5.08 4.77
C ALA A 11 7.98 -4.78 6.24
N SER A 12 8.99 -4.94 7.09
CA SER A 12 8.88 -4.57 8.50
C SER A 12 8.81 -3.04 8.65
N PRO A 13 7.98 -2.49 9.56
CA PRO A 13 8.14 -1.13 10.03
C PRO A 13 9.57 -0.91 10.56
N ALA A 14 10.37 -0.08 9.90
CA ALA A 14 11.76 0.16 10.28
C ALA A 14 11.92 1.31 11.30
N GLY A 15 10.96 2.24 11.31
CA GLY A 15 11.01 3.38 12.23
C GLY A 15 9.90 4.40 12.01
N ALA A 16 10.03 5.49 12.76
CA ALA A 16 9.38 6.76 12.49
C ALA A 16 10.19 7.52 11.45
N GLU A 17 9.57 7.94 10.34
CA GLU A 17 10.28 8.69 9.31
C GLU A 17 10.72 10.07 9.82
N PRO A 18 12.02 10.41 9.77
CA PRO A 18 12.51 11.72 10.20
C PRO A 18 11.85 12.87 9.42
N GLY A 19 11.50 13.95 10.12
CA GLY A 19 10.86 15.14 9.53
C GLY A 19 9.35 15.04 9.36
N THR A 20 8.73 13.95 9.84
CA THR A 20 7.28 13.74 9.76
C THR A 20 6.58 13.86 11.12
N GLU A 21 7.28 14.29 12.16
CA GLU A 21 6.87 14.19 13.56
C GLU A 21 5.56 14.93 13.84
N THR A 22 5.39 16.11 13.26
CA THR A 22 4.22 16.97 13.53
C THR A 22 3.07 16.67 12.56
N ASN A 23 3.33 16.77 11.26
CA ASN A 23 2.27 16.76 10.23
C ASN A 23 2.10 15.41 9.53
N GLY A 24 3.01 14.45 9.77
CA GLY A 24 3.05 13.21 9.00
C GLY A 24 3.11 13.50 7.50
N MET A 25 2.21 12.85 6.77
CA MET A 25 1.98 13.05 5.33
C MET A 25 0.56 13.53 5.04
N ALA A 26 -0.04 14.28 5.97
CA ALA A 26 -1.40 14.79 5.83
C ALA A 26 -1.60 15.57 4.52
N GLY A 27 -2.76 15.37 3.90
CA GLY A 27 -3.13 16.03 2.65
C GLY A 27 -2.40 15.50 1.42
N ARG A 28 -1.67 14.39 1.51
CA ARG A 28 -0.91 13.79 0.41
C ARG A 28 -1.34 12.35 0.15
N SER A 29 -1.37 11.98 -1.12
CA SER A 29 -1.48 10.59 -1.55
C SER A 29 -0.10 9.97 -1.63
N LEU A 30 0.11 8.87 -0.92
CA LEU A 30 1.36 8.12 -0.91
C LEU A 30 1.17 6.86 -1.74
N ARG A 31 1.83 6.77 -2.89
CA ARG A 31 1.79 5.62 -3.80
C ARG A 31 3.06 4.80 -3.62
N ASN A 32 2.90 3.70 -2.87
CA ASN A 32 3.95 2.73 -2.65
C ASN A 32 4.00 1.77 -3.84
N VAL A 33 5.16 1.61 -4.46
CA VAL A 33 5.37 0.58 -5.48
C VAL A 33 5.98 -0.63 -4.79
N VAL A 34 5.33 -1.78 -4.88
CA VAL A 34 5.80 -3.04 -4.28
C VAL A 34 5.89 -4.11 -5.36
N HIS A 35 6.92 -4.93 -5.32
CA HIS A 35 7.12 -5.99 -6.29
C HIS A 35 6.60 -7.32 -5.76
N THR A 36 5.86 -8.05 -6.60
CA THR A 36 5.16 -9.28 -6.24
C THR A 36 5.89 -10.49 -6.80
N ASP A 37 6.26 -11.44 -5.94
CA ASP A 37 6.83 -12.71 -6.38
C ASP A 37 5.76 -13.71 -6.88
N VAL A 38 4.56 -13.68 -6.28
CA VAL A 38 3.46 -14.63 -6.54
C VAL A 38 2.22 -13.86 -7.01
N GLY A 39 1.57 -14.39 -8.06
CA GLY A 39 0.34 -13.81 -8.59
C GLY A 39 -0.93 -14.30 -7.87
N GLY A 40 -2.06 -13.63 -8.11
CA GLY A 40 -3.36 -14.06 -7.60
C GLY A 40 -4.55 -13.33 -8.22
N THR A 41 -5.75 -13.71 -7.77
CA THR A 41 -7.03 -13.23 -8.33
C THR A 41 -7.76 -12.23 -7.42
N GLU A 42 -7.40 -12.21 -6.14
CA GLU A 42 -7.81 -11.22 -5.16
C GLU A 42 -6.58 -10.75 -4.40
N ALA A 43 -6.64 -9.54 -3.85
CA ALA A 43 -5.57 -8.95 -3.06
C ALA A 43 -6.13 -8.30 -1.79
N ARG A 44 -5.30 -8.22 -0.76
CA ARG A 44 -5.54 -7.42 0.44
C ARG A 44 -4.21 -6.90 0.98
N ILE A 45 -4.25 -5.77 1.67
CA ILE A 45 -3.06 -5.16 2.24
C ILE A 45 -3.14 -5.10 3.76
N THR A 46 -1.99 -5.05 4.42
CA THR A 46 -1.88 -4.65 5.81
C THR A 46 -1.23 -3.27 5.89
N LEU A 47 -1.87 -2.35 6.60
CA LEU A 47 -1.35 -1.01 6.92
C LEU A 47 -0.96 -0.97 8.40
N SER A 48 0.14 -0.30 8.72
CA SER A 48 0.64 -0.14 10.08
C SER A 48 0.81 1.32 10.47
N ASN A 49 0.35 1.65 11.68
CA ASN A 49 0.59 2.92 12.35
C ASN A 49 1.46 2.71 13.61
N LEU A 50 2.42 1.77 13.54
CA LEU A 50 3.26 1.36 14.68
C LEU A 50 3.98 2.52 15.37
N TYR A 51 4.50 3.46 14.59
CA TYR A 51 5.27 4.61 15.08
C TYR A 51 4.49 5.93 15.12
N GLY A 52 3.22 5.91 14.70
CA GLY A 52 2.36 7.08 14.82
C GLY A 52 2.00 7.35 16.29
N GLN A 53 1.72 8.61 16.59
CA GLN A 53 1.40 9.07 17.95
C GLN A 53 -0.08 9.38 18.14
N GLN A 54 -0.86 9.37 17.05
CA GLN A 54 -2.31 9.57 17.04
C GLN A 54 -2.93 8.67 15.96
N PRO A 55 -4.26 8.46 15.97
CA PRO A 55 -4.91 7.62 14.96
C PRO A 55 -4.64 8.10 13.53
N LEU A 56 -4.18 7.19 12.68
CA LEU A 56 -4.03 7.43 11.25
C LEU A 56 -5.38 7.32 10.56
N ASN A 57 -5.87 8.43 10.01
CA ASN A 57 -7.17 8.53 9.36
C ASN A 57 -7.05 8.33 7.84
N ILE A 58 -7.07 7.07 7.39
CA ILE A 58 -7.08 6.77 5.96
C ILE A 58 -8.51 6.96 5.45
N THR A 59 -8.73 7.97 4.62
CA THR A 59 -10.06 8.23 4.04
C THR A 59 -10.25 7.59 2.67
N HIS A 60 -9.15 7.38 1.95
CA HIS A 60 -9.12 6.63 0.71
C HIS A 60 -7.84 5.80 0.63
N ALA A 61 -7.98 4.57 0.14
CA ALA A 61 -6.87 3.72 -0.24
C ALA A 61 -7.23 2.94 -1.51
N SER A 62 -6.24 2.63 -2.31
CA SER A 62 -6.40 1.91 -3.57
C SER A 62 -5.25 0.94 -3.83
N ILE A 63 -5.51 0.00 -4.73
CA ILE A 63 -4.54 -0.92 -5.29
C ILE A 63 -4.68 -0.97 -6.82
N ALA A 64 -3.56 -1.06 -7.54
CA ALA A 64 -3.54 -1.31 -8.98
C ALA A 64 -2.26 -2.02 -9.40
N VAL A 65 -2.25 -2.67 -10.55
CA VAL A 65 -1.02 -3.14 -11.19
C VAL A 65 -0.35 -1.96 -11.89
N ALA A 66 0.97 -1.82 -11.74
CA ALA A 66 1.73 -0.78 -12.42
C ALA A 66 1.74 -1.02 -13.94
N ALA A 67 1.73 0.07 -14.72
CA ALA A 67 1.72 0.01 -16.18
C ALA A 67 3.06 -0.50 -16.75
N ALA A 68 4.15 -0.31 -16.01
CA ALA A 68 5.48 -0.81 -16.29
C ALA A 68 6.23 -1.02 -14.95
N GLU A 69 7.37 -1.71 -15.02
CA GLU A 69 8.27 -1.87 -13.88
C GLU A 69 8.77 -0.50 -13.39
N ASN A 70 8.73 -0.30 -12.08
CA ASN A 70 9.16 0.92 -11.39
C ASN A 70 8.49 2.21 -11.92
N ASP A 71 7.20 2.10 -12.30
CA ASP A 71 6.36 3.20 -12.79
C ASP A 71 5.30 3.58 -11.76
N ALA A 72 4.90 4.85 -11.74
CA ALA A 72 3.79 5.35 -10.96
C ALA A 72 2.43 5.16 -11.65
N ALA A 73 2.41 5.04 -12.99
CA ALA A 73 1.19 4.88 -13.77
C ALA A 73 0.58 3.48 -13.56
N ALA A 74 -0.75 3.41 -13.54
CA ALA A 74 -1.48 2.16 -13.35
C ALA A 74 -2.00 1.60 -14.68
N VAL A 75 -2.14 0.27 -14.75
CA VAL A 75 -3.01 -0.34 -15.76
C VAL A 75 -4.45 -0.02 -15.39
N ALA A 76 -5.14 0.75 -16.23
CA ALA A 76 -6.40 1.41 -15.89
C ALA A 76 -7.50 0.46 -15.36
N ASP A 77 -7.66 -0.72 -15.95
CA ASP A 77 -8.70 -1.69 -15.59
C ASP A 77 -8.39 -2.48 -14.31
N THR A 78 -7.21 -2.29 -13.72
CA THR A 78 -6.78 -2.92 -12.46
C THR A 78 -6.98 -2.03 -11.23
N MET A 79 -7.27 -0.74 -11.40
CA MET A 79 -7.47 0.18 -10.28
C MET A 79 -8.68 -0.25 -9.43
N ARG A 80 -8.45 -0.46 -8.14
CA ARG A 80 -9.49 -0.82 -7.18
C ARG A 80 -9.38 0.04 -5.93
N ARG A 81 -10.51 0.57 -5.48
CA ARG A 81 -10.64 1.13 -4.14
C ARG A 81 -10.61 0.01 -3.11
N LEU A 82 -9.91 0.25 -1.99
CA LEU A 82 -9.84 -0.65 -0.85
C LEU A 82 -10.87 -0.26 0.22
N THR A 83 -11.34 -1.26 0.96
CA THR A 83 -12.23 -1.09 2.11
C THR A 83 -11.67 -1.78 3.33
N PHE A 84 -12.19 -1.40 4.50
CA PHE A 84 -11.84 -1.95 5.79
C PHE A 84 -13.13 -2.22 6.56
N SER A 85 -13.49 -3.50 6.73
CA SER A 85 -14.79 -3.89 7.29
C SER A 85 -15.99 -3.26 6.55
N GLY A 86 -15.88 -3.16 5.22
CA GLY A 86 -16.88 -2.57 4.33
C GLY A 86 -16.86 -1.03 4.22
N SER A 87 -16.03 -0.34 5.02
CA SER A 87 -15.89 1.12 4.97
C SER A 87 -14.71 1.53 4.08
N THR A 88 -14.86 2.60 3.28
CA THR A 88 -13.74 3.18 2.51
C THR A 88 -12.76 3.96 3.37
N ALA A 89 -13.19 4.37 4.57
CA ALA A 89 -12.38 5.09 5.54
C ALA A 89 -12.13 4.26 6.80
N VAL A 90 -10.95 4.40 7.38
CA VAL A 90 -10.54 3.67 8.59
C VAL A 90 -9.61 4.51 9.45
N PHE A 91 -9.78 4.40 10.76
CA PHE A 91 -8.80 4.90 11.73
C PHE A 91 -7.92 3.73 12.17
N VAL A 92 -6.61 3.86 11.98
CA VAL A 92 -5.63 2.91 12.52
C VAL A 92 -5.07 3.52 13.80
N PRO A 93 -5.39 2.98 15.00
CA PRO A 93 -4.85 3.51 16.25
C PRO A 93 -3.32 3.57 16.25
N ALA A 94 -2.76 4.47 17.06
CA ALA A 94 -1.32 4.50 17.30
C ALA A 94 -0.84 3.12 17.81
N GLY A 95 0.28 2.62 17.26
CA GLY A 95 0.83 1.31 17.62
C GLY A 95 0.11 0.11 16.99
N ALA A 96 -0.95 0.33 16.22
CA ALA A 96 -1.78 -0.74 15.66
C ALA A 96 -1.56 -0.96 14.16
N GLN A 97 -2.12 -2.04 13.65
CA GLN A 97 -2.21 -2.36 12.24
C GLN A 97 -3.63 -2.76 11.86
N ILE A 98 -3.95 -2.66 10.57
CA ILE A 98 -5.23 -3.11 10.03
C ILE A 98 -5.04 -3.76 8.68
N MET A 99 -5.81 -4.82 8.44
CA MET A 99 -5.87 -5.49 7.14
C MET A 99 -7.11 -5.00 6.38
N SER A 100 -6.96 -4.74 5.08
CA SER A 100 -8.10 -4.40 4.21
C SER A 100 -9.00 -5.62 4.01
N ASP A 101 -10.23 -5.36 3.59
CA ASP A 101 -11.04 -6.39 2.96
C ASP A 101 -10.34 -6.88 1.67
N ALA A 102 -10.66 -8.10 1.24
CA ALA A 102 -10.19 -8.63 -0.03
C ALA A 102 -10.87 -7.90 -1.19
N VAL A 103 -10.10 -7.59 -2.24
CA VAL A 103 -10.62 -6.99 -3.47
C VAL A 103 -10.22 -7.82 -4.69
N ARG A 104 -11.16 -7.96 -5.63
CA ARG A 104 -10.92 -8.66 -6.89
C ARG A 104 -10.06 -7.80 -7.82
N VAL A 105 -8.82 -8.22 -7.96
CA VAL A 105 -7.84 -7.65 -8.89
C VAL A 105 -6.88 -8.77 -9.26
N ARG A 106 -6.68 -8.96 -10.56
CA ARG A 106 -5.70 -9.93 -11.03
C ARG A 106 -4.32 -9.30 -10.87
N VAL A 107 -3.52 -9.86 -9.97
CA VAL A 107 -2.11 -9.50 -9.77
C VAL A 107 -1.27 -10.55 -10.52
N PRO A 108 -0.55 -10.18 -11.58
CA PRO A 108 0.41 -11.08 -12.20
C PRO A 108 1.54 -11.44 -11.24
N ARG A 109 2.14 -12.62 -11.40
CA ARG A 109 3.44 -12.91 -10.79
C ARG A 109 4.51 -11.97 -11.35
N ASP A 110 5.55 -11.70 -10.58
CA ASP A 110 6.73 -10.93 -11.03
C ASP A 110 6.31 -9.55 -11.58
N SER A 111 5.48 -8.84 -10.82
CA SER A 111 4.91 -7.55 -11.25
C SER A 111 4.92 -6.51 -10.14
N ASP A 112 4.96 -5.24 -10.55
CA ASP A 112 4.83 -4.13 -9.62
C ASP A 112 3.36 -3.80 -9.37
N VAL A 113 3.05 -3.58 -8.10
CA VAL A 113 1.73 -3.22 -7.59
C VAL A 113 1.82 -1.88 -6.88
N LEU A 114 0.86 -1.01 -7.17
CA LEU A 114 0.70 0.31 -6.61
C LEU A 114 -0.27 0.24 -5.45
N VAL A 115 0.21 0.49 -4.24
CA VAL A 115 -0.64 0.65 -3.05
C VAL A 115 -0.66 2.12 -2.68
N THR A 116 -1.80 2.78 -2.87
CA THR A 116 -1.93 4.21 -2.59
C THR A 116 -2.80 4.48 -1.37
N THR A 117 -2.35 5.35 -0.47
CA THR A 117 -3.11 5.78 0.71
C THR A 117 -3.24 7.30 0.76
N TYR A 118 -4.37 7.81 1.24
CA TYR A 118 -4.60 9.23 1.50
C TYR A 118 -5.19 9.45 2.90
N SER A 119 -4.52 10.32 3.67
CA SER A 119 -5.00 10.83 4.96
C SER A 119 -5.11 12.36 4.88
N PRO A 120 -6.29 12.96 5.15
CA PRO A 120 -6.46 14.41 5.12
C PRO A 120 -5.91 15.07 6.39
N THR A 121 -5.73 14.30 7.47
CA THR A 121 -5.31 14.81 8.78
C THR A 121 -3.95 14.24 9.20
N PRO A 122 -3.17 14.97 10.02
CA PRO A 122 -1.93 14.45 10.59
C PRO A 122 -2.14 13.18 11.42
N SER A 123 -1.17 12.27 11.36
CA SER A 123 -1.07 11.09 12.23
C SER A 123 0.15 11.10 13.15
N GLY A 124 0.94 12.19 13.11
CA GLY A 124 2.28 12.24 13.69
C GLY A 124 3.29 11.50 12.80
N PRO A 125 4.38 10.96 13.37
CA PRO A 125 5.44 10.33 12.60
C PRO A 125 4.92 9.19 11.70
N VAL A 126 5.39 9.16 10.47
CA VAL A 126 5.02 8.13 9.49
C VAL A 126 5.73 6.83 9.82
N THR A 127 4.96 5.74 9.89
CA THR A 127 5.52 4.39 9.91
C THR A 127 6.07 4.07 8.54
N TYR A 128 7.37 3.79 8.42
CA TYR A 128 8.01 3.57 7.12
C TYR A 128 9.06 2.45 7.15
N HIS A 129 9.46 2.01 5.97
CA HIS A 129 10.66 1.21 5.73
C HIS A 129 11.61 2.00 4.82
N ALA A 130 12.87 2.17 5.25
CA ALA A 130 13.83 3.08 4.62
C ALA A 130 14.45 2.56 3.32
N HIS A 131 14.29 1.27 3.02
CA HIS A 131 14.92 0.63 1.89
C HIS A 131 13.86 0.02 0.97
N ALA A 132 13.18 0.86 0.21
CA ALA A 132 12.37 0.39 -0.90
C ALA A 132 13.29 -0.08 -2.03
N ARG A 133 12.98 -1.24 -2.61
CA ARG A 133 13.66 -1.75 -3.81
C ARG A 133 13.14 -1.09 -5.08
N GLN A 134 11.94 -0.49 -4.99
CA GLN A 134 11.28 0.31 -6.02
C GLN A 134 11.23 1.78 -5.58
N ILE A 135 11.06 2.68 -6.53
CA ILE A 135 10.78 4.09 -6.26
C ILE A 135 9.29 4.22 -5.98
N SER A 136 8.96 4.79 -4.82
CA SER A 136 7.60 5.17 -4.46
C SER A 136 7.39 6.66 -4.69
N TYR A 137 6.14 7.11 -4.62
CA TYR A 137 5.76 8.46 -5.02
C TYR A 137 4.81 9.11 -4.02
N ALA A 138 4.78 10.44 -4.03
CA ALA A 138 3.78 11.23 -3.34
C ALA A 138 3.20 12.32 -4.26
N ALA A 139 1.94 12.66 -4.00
CA ALA A 139 1.20 13.71 -4.70
C ALA A 139 0.34 14.51 -3.72
N GLN A 140 0.11 15.78 -4.01
CA GLN A 140 -0.78 16.64 -3.21
C GLN A 140 -2.25 16.32 -3.47
N GLY A 141 -3.05 16.34 -2.39
CA GLY A 141 -4.47 16.02 -2.41
C GLY A 141 -4.76 14.52 -2.53
N ASP A 142 -6.04 14.20 -2.64
CA ASP A 142 -6.48 12.83 -2.89
C ASP A 142 -6.35 12.51 -4.38
N ARG A 143 -5.42 11.59 -4.68
CA ARG A 143 -5.05 11.08 -6.00
C ARG A 143 -5.06 9.56 -6.00
N THR A 144 -5.71 8.95 -5.01
CA THR A 144 -5.65 7.50 -4.78
C THR A 144 -6.01 6.70 -6.04
N GLU A 145 -6.95 7.17 -6.84
CA GLU A 145 -7.38 6.51 -8.09
C GLU A 145 -6.86 7.17 -9.38
N ASP A 146 -5.83 8.02 -9.29
CA ASP A 146 -5.18 8.63 -10.47
C ASP A 146 -4.35 7.59 -11.23
N VAL A 147 -4.88 7.12 -12.35
CA VAL A 147 -4.25 6.11 -13.21
C VAL A 147 -3.03 6.66 -13.98
N THR A 148 -3.06 7.93 -14.42
CA THR A 148 -2.01 8.49 -15.29
C THR A 148 -0.76 8.88 -14.51
N ALA A 149 -0.92 9.04 -13.20
CA ALA A 149 0.11 9.40 -12.26
C ALA A 149 0.80 10.74 -12.50
N THR A 150 0.19 11.62 -13.29
CA THR A 150 0.78 12.92 -13.67
C THR A 150 1.01 13.82 -12.44
N ALA A 151 0.24 13.63 -11.37
CA ALA A 151 0.41 14.37 -10.11
C ALA A 151 1.51 13.82 -9.18
N TYR A 152 2.04 12.62 -9.44
CA TYR A 152 3.04 11.96 -8.60
C TYR A 152 4.45 12.40 -8.98
N THR A 153 4.74 13.67 -8.72
CA THR A 153 6.03 14.29 -9.08
C THR A 153 7.11 14.10 -8.01
N GLU A 154 6.73 13.69 -6.79
CA GLU A 154 7.66 13.57 -5.67
C GLU A 154 8.08 12.11 -5.50
N GLN A 155 9.33 11.78 -5.81
CA GLN A 155 9.88 10.43 -5.68
C GLN A 155 10.48 10.18 -4.30
N THR A 156 10.46 8.94 -3.84
CA THR A 156 11.02 8.54 -2.55
C THR A 156 11.48 7.07 -2.56
N PRO A 157 12.60 6.75 -1.90
CA PRO A 157 13.05 5.36 -1.75
C PRO A 157 12.41 4.67 -0.53
N HIS A 158 11.29 5.18 -0.04
CA HIS A 158 10.64 4.72 1.19
C HIS A 158 9.28 4.10 0.91
N TRP A 159 8.97 2.98 1.57
CA TRP A 159 7.58 2.54 1.73
C TRP A 159 6.99 3.14 3.00
N ARG A 160 5.79 3.70 2.92
CA ARG A 160 5.11 4.41 4.02
C ARG A 160 3.73 3.81 4.25
N TYR A 161 3.53 3.22 5.43
CA TYR A 161 2.33 2.54 5.97
C TYR A 161 2.07 1.08 5.58
N PRO A 162 2.09 0.63 4.30
CA PRO A 162 1.95 -0.79 3.99
C PRO A 162 3.07 -1.63 4.58
N THR A 163 2.71 -2.78 5.14
CA THR A 163 3.65 -3.78 5.69
C THR A 163 3.49 -5.16 5.05
N ALA A 164 2.34 -5.42 4.42
CA ALA A 164 2.11 -6.66 3.68
C ALA A 164 1.15 -6.44 2.51
N LEU A 165 1.34 -7.23 1.45
CA LEU A 165 0.39 -7.46 0.36
C LEU A 165 0.23 -8.97 0.23
N ASP A 166 -0.99 -9.45 0.48
CA ASP A 166 -1.38 -10.84 0.27
C ASP A 166 -2.21 -10.95 -1.00
N VAL A 167 -2.07 -12.06 -1.71
CA VAL A 167 -2.90 -12.42 -2.86
C VAL A 167 -3.55 -13.78 -2.66
N LEU A 168 -4.76 -13.95 -3.21
CA LEU A 168 -5.44 -15.24 -3.28
C LEU A 168 -4.94 -15.97 -4.53
N SER A 169 -4.02 -16.92 -4.33
CA SER A 169 -3.38 -17.66 -5.40
C SER A 169 -3.97 -19.06 -5.59
N ASP A 170 -4.10 -19.47 -6.84
CA ASP A 170 -4.44 -20.84 -7.23
C ASP A 170 -3.17 -21.67 -7.56
N GLU A 171 -1.99 -21.05 -7.49
CA GLU A 171 -0.71 -21.73 -7.65
C GLU A 171 -0.40 -22.52 -6.37
N SER A 172 -0.74 -23.81 -6.37
CA SER A 172 -0.55 -24.68 -5.22
C SER A 172 0.93 -24.99 -4.97
N VAL A 173 1.64 -24.23 -4.13
CA VAL A 173 2.76 -24.74 -3.31
C VAL A 173 2.88 -23.92 -2.04
N GLY A 174 2.83 -24.57 -0.88
CA GLY A 174 3.03 -23.93 0.42
C GLY A 174 4.36 -23.18 0.48
N THR A 175 4.32 -21.94 0.97
CA THR A 175 5.51 -21.15 1.22
C THR A 175 6.29 -21.78 2.37
N VAL A 176 7.49 -22.30 2.09
CA VAL A 176 8.49 -22.57 3.12
C VAL A 176 9.18 -21.23 3.40
N VAL A 177 9.06 -20.75 4.64
CA VAL A 177 9.95 -19.71 5.15
C VAL A 177 11.25 -20.42 5.54
N ALA A 178 12.34 -20.16 4.82
CA ALA A 178 13.69 -20.55 5.20
C ALA A 178 14.35 -19.43 6.00
#